data_AF-A0A1H2RC60-F1
#
_entry.id   AF-A0A1H2RC60-F1
#
_cell.length_a   1.000
_cell.length_b   1.000
_cell.length_c   1.000
_cell.angle_alpha   90.00
_cell.angle_beta   90.00
_cell.angle_gamma   90.00
#
_symmetry.space_group_name_H-M   'P 1'
#
loop_
_entity.id
_entity.type
_entity.pdbx_description
1 polymer ?
#
loop_
_entity_poly.entity_id
_entity_poly.type
_entity_poly.pdbx_seq_one_letter_code
_entity_poly.pdbx_strand_id
1 'polypeptide(L)'
;MTEQAIIKQSLNGMAQIINAIPGETYANKEAETLLIMQHRLPESDLKKQIEIYNAIFAKQGGASISDITDSAIAYVKIKVLSEAELLDFDAKSLRDLIKECRVNIDKTKNILRLSKTHLLTAVDFQKERIEKIAKKNEAFIEALSEVIADTEQKIERLPKPLELPEKEFDFADEANAEEEQSKEKAADVPPKVTVTDRIHKFISSGSKRREVEAHLKDVEKEEASTRCKEIPYYEKSLVPTEVLICKDFECYSLLKKRENVYFGLSKNLKNKVYDNKDESLIELTEITDEFLQFMTTDILTDEFELHAFTEAEKLGMQMYFSFVSKCFENHIGTTLTVAEYLAFKRYYNRLVREVMRLEADKHRAYYRALPVAEQYMEIMASYDMVQSESKREVVEGIIAGESEGYLGNLGLIMEHHIVDEDAKADLSLLIERIRYFVDESHFAKKDMVPQAGQSAEKPMQVLPTGFIPQVPMYQPGAAPFIGNMYFTLQCLDENRHIVDEAYFATANMPQAMEDYRSRDAYIKRFGLVQDGRFVPLLSSEGGTYDEE
;
A
#
# COMPACT_ATOMS: atom_id res chain seq x y z
N MET A 1 -9.23 4.84 32.65
CA MET A 1 -7.98 4.82 31.86
C MET A 1 -7.17 3.64 32.33
N THR A 2 -6.70 2.80 31.41
CA THR A 2 -5.80 1.69 31.71
C THR A 2 -4.41 2.23 32.05
N GLU A 3 -3.61 1.48 32.81
CA GLU A 3 -2.24 1.82 33.18
C GLU A 3 -1.37 2.09 31.93
N GLN A 4 -1.56 1.31 30.86
CA GLN A 4 -0.91 1.51 29.56
C GLN A 4 -1.26 2.85 28.91
N ALA A 5 -2.53 3.29 28.97
CA ALA A 5 -2.94 4.57 28.40
C ALA A 5 -2.28 5.76 29.12
N ILE A 6 -2.03 5.64 30.43
CA ILE A 6 -1.31 6.64 31.22
C ILE A 6 0.16 6.68 30.84
N ILE A 7 0.80 5.51 30.66
CA ILE A 7 2.21 5.42 30.20
C ILE A 7 2.36 5.99 28.79
N LYS A 8 1.41 5.71 27.89
CA LYS A 8 1.37 6.26 26.53
C LYS A 8 1.31 7.79 26.52
N GLN A 9 0.51 8.39 27.42
CA GLN A 9 0.46 9.85 27.59
C GLN A 9 1.78 10.43 28.11
N SER A 10 2.52 9.66 28.90
CA SER A 10 3.81 10.04 29.47
C SER A 10 5.02 9.90 28.52
N LEU A 11 4.86 9.26 27.36
CA LEU A 11 5.98 9.00 26.42
C LEU A 11 6.71 10.29 26.01
N ASN A 12 5.96 11.38 25.77
CA ASN A 12 6.53 12.67 25.40
C ASN A 12 7.42 13.26 26.51
N GLY A 13 7.01 13.09 27.77
CA GLY A 13 7.81 13.49 28.93
C GLY A 13 9.05 12.62 29.07
N MET A 14 8.93 11.31 28.79
CA MET A 14 10.04 10.36 28.92
C MET A 14 11.13 10.55 27.86
N ALA A 15 10.75 10.97 26.64
CA ALA A 15 11.69 11.22 25.54
C ALA A 15 12.86 12.16 25.90
N GLN A 16 12.66 13.04 26.91
CA GLN A 16 13.68 13.98 27.38
C GLN A 16 14.95 13.29 27.91
N ILE A 17 14.88 12.00 28.29
CA ILE A 17 16.07 11.25 28.74
C ILE A 17 17.17 11.22 27.67
N ILE A 18 16.79 11.19 26.38
CA ILE A 18 17.74 11.18 25.26
C ILE A 18 18.57 12.47 25.25
N ASN A 19 18.00 13.58 25.73
CA ASN A 19 18.65 14.89 25.81
C ASN A 19 19.37 15.13 27.15
N ALA A 20 19.41 14.15 28.06
CA ALA A 20 20.10 14.30 29.34
C ALA A 20 21.61 14.53 29.16
N ILE A 21 22.20 15.26 30.11
CA ILE A 21 23.62 15.65 30.10
C ILE A 21 24.37 14.81 31.13
N PRO A 22 25.45 14.11 30.74
CA PRO A 22 26.26 13.34 31.68
C PRO A 22 26.84 14.21 32.80
N GLY A 23 26.69 13.76 34.04
CA GLY A 23 27.14 14.46 35.25
C GLY A 23 26.13 15.46 35.83
N GLU A 24 25.00 15.70 35.17
CA GLU A 24 23.89 16.50 35.70
C GLU A 24 22.77 15.60 36.24
N THR A 25 21.96 16.14 37.15
CA THR A 25 20.78 15.44 37.67
C THR A 25 19.65 15.48 36.65
N TYR A 26 19.06 14.31 36.37
CA TYR A 26 17.90 14.22 35.50
C TYR A 26 16.61 14.33 36.32
N ALA A 27 15.73 15.26 35.93
CA ALA A 27 14.43 15.47 36.58
C ALA A 27 13.31 15.39 35.54
N ASN A 28 12.25 14.66 35.87
CA ASN A 28 11.05 14.55 35.05
C ASN A 28 9.82 14.82 35.91
N LYS A 29 8.88 15.65 35.41
CA LYS A 29 7.65 16.02 36.14
C LYS A 29 6.73 14.82 36.39
N GLU A 30 6.89 13.76 35.61
CA GLU A 30 6.05 12.56 35.68
C GLU A 30 6.72 11.40 36.44
N ALA A 31 7.85 11.64 37.09
CA ALA A 31 8.62 10.61 37.80
C ALA A 31 7.79 9.87 38.85
N GLU A 32 6.99 10.58 39.66
CA GLU A 32 6.11 9.95 40.65
C GLU A 32 5.01 9.11 40.00
N THR A 33 4.44 9.58 38.90
CA THR A 33 3.42 8.86 38.12
C THR A 33 3.99 7.55 37.56
N LEU A 34 5.17 7.60 36.96
CA LEU A 34 5.85 6.41 36.40
C LEU A 34 6.22 5.40 37.50
N LEU A 35 6.63 5.87 38.68
CA LEU A 35 6.90 5.00 39.83
C LEU A 35 5.62 4.29 40.32
N ILE A 36 4.50 5.00 40.37
CA ILE A 36 3.21 4.41 40.74
C ILE A 36 2.75 3.39 39.68
N MET A 37 2.94 3.68 38.39
CA MET A 37 2.59 2.76 37.31
C MET A 37 3.45 1.48 37.35
N GLN A 38 4.75 1.60 37.63
CA GLN A 38 5.65 0.45 37.82
C GLN A 38 5.11 -0.56 38.85
N HIS A 39 4.57 -0.07 39.97
CA HIS A 39 4.02 -0.92 41.03
C HIS A 39 2.66 -1.55 40.70
N ARG A 40 1.91 -0.97 39.76
CA ARG A 40 0.57 -1.44 39.37
C ARG A 40 0.58 -2.42 38.21
N LEU A 41 1.63 -2.41 37.38
CA LEU A 41 1.74 -3.33 36.27
C LEU A 41 2.00 -4.77 36.73
N PRO A 42 1.44 -5.77 36.01
CA PRO A 42 1.81 -7.16 36.21
C PRO A 42 3.28 -7.39 35.83
N GLU A 43 3.83 -8.55 36.21
CA GLU A 43 5.18 -8.91 35.82
C GLU A 43 5.23 -9.16 34.31
N SER A 44 5.80 -8.20 33.57
CA SER A 44 5.87 -8.19 32.12
C SER A 44 7.12 -7.45 31.64
N ASP A 45 7.43 -7.55 30.34
CA ASP A 45 8.57 -6.82 29.79
C ASP A 45 8.41 -5.30 29.89
N LEU A 46 7.19 -4.78 29.72
CA LEU A 46 6.89 -3.35 29.94
C LEU A 46 7.27 -2.88 31.36
N LYS A 47 6.92 -3.67 32.39
CA LYS A 47 7.28 -3.35 33.79
C LYS A 47 8.79 -3.35 34.00
N LYS A 48 9.50 -4.35 33.47
CA LYS A 48 10.97 -4.41 33.57
C LYS A 48 11.63 -3.19 32.92
N GLN A 49 11.14 -2.77 31.76
CA GLN A 49 11.70 -1.58 31.10
C GLN A 49 11.40 -0.30 31.90
N ILE A 50 10.20 -0.15 32.48
CA ILE A 50 9.88 1.00 33.34
C ILE A 50 10.77 1.03 34.59
N GLU A 51 11.10 -0.12 35.17
CA GLU A 51 12.05 -0.21 36.29
C GLU A 51 13.45 0.26 35.89
N ILE A 52 13.97 -0.18 34.73
CA ILE A 52 15.26 0.27 34.20
C ILE A 52 15.23 1.78 33.90
N TYR A 53 14.13 2.29 33.35
CA TYR A 53 13.96 3.72 33.10
C TYR A 53 13.96 4.52 34.41
N ASN A 54 13.21 4.08 35.43
CA ASN A 54 13.08 4.79 36.70
C ASN A 54 14.37 4.80 37.55
N ALA A 55 15.32 3.90 37.28
CA ALA A 55 16.61 3.83 37.98
C ALA A 55 17.39 5.16 37.90
N ILE A 56 17.17 5.97 36.85
CA ILE A 56 17.82 7.27 36.68
C ILE A 56 17.44 8.28 37.78
N PHE A 57 16.21 8.21 38.31
CA PHE A 57 15.72 9.18 39.31
C PHE A 57 16.41 9.03 40.67
N ALA A 58 17.04 7.87 40.92
CA ALA A 58 17.84 7.64 42.12
C ALA A 58 19.23 8.30 42.05
N LYS A 59 19.67 8.78 40.87
CA LYS A 59 21.02 9.33 40.65
C LYS A 59 21.11 10.83 40.97
N GLN A 60 20.88 11.17 42.24
CA GLN A 60 20.88 12.55 42.76
C GLN A 60 22.26 13.25 42.69
N GLY A 61 23.35 12.50 42.49
CA GLY A 61 24.71 13.03 42.34
C GLY A 61 25.14 13.32 40.88
N GLY A 62 24.22 13.19 39.93
CA GLY A 62 24.48 13.27 38.49
C GLY A 62 24.53 11.89 37.85
N ALA A 63 23.92 11.76 36.67
CA ALA A 63 23.85 10.48 35.95
C ALA A 63 25.10 10.24 35.11
N SER A 64 25.63 9.01 35.12
CA SER A 64 26.72 8.62 34.23
C SER A 64 26.23 8.39 32.80
N ILE A 65 27.16 8.27 31.84
CA ILE A 65 26.82 7.93 30.46
C ILE A 65 26.05 6.61 30.40
N SER A 66 26.49 5.58 31.14
CA SER A 66 25.81 4.28 31.19
C SER A 66 24.39 4.40 31.72
N ASP A 67 24.19 5.13 32.83
CA ASP A 67 22.86 5.29 33.43
C ASP A 67 21.88 5.95 32.44
N ILE A 68 22.33 7.00 31.72
CA ILE A 68 21.50 7.69 30.72
C ILE A 68 21.20 6.78 29.53
N THR A 69 22.21 6.04 29.04
CA THR A 69 22.06 5.12 27.92
C THR A 69 21.07 3.99 28.24
N ASP A 70 21.17 3.36 29.41
CA ASP A 70 20.28 2.28 29.83
C ASP A 70 18.82 2.77 29.92
N SER A 71 18.60 3.94 30.52
CA SER A 71 17.27 4.54 30.60
C SER A 71 16.75 5.00 29.24
N ALA A 72 17.60 5.49 28.33
CA ALA A 72 17.20 5.85 26.97
C ALA A 72 16.78 4.63 26.13
N ILE A 73 17.48 3.50 26.27
CA ILE A 73 17.10 2.23 25.63
C ILE A 73 15.79 1.70 26.20
N ALA A 74 15.63 1.78 27.52
CA ALA A 74 14.39 1.41 28.18
C ALA A 74 13.22 2.24 27.66
N TYR A 75 13.41 3.55 27.47
CA TYR A 75 12.41 4.41 26.83
C TYR A 75 12.01 3.93 25.43
N VAL A 76 12.99 3.62 24.56
CA VAL A 76 12.70 3.12 23.19
C VAL A 76 11.85 1.84 23.25
N LYS A 77 12.18 0.90 24.14
CA LYS A 77 11.41 -0.33 24.33
C LYS A 77 10.01 -0.08 24.91
N ILE A 78 9.88 0.86 25.84
CA ILE A 78 8.58 1.27 26.41
C ILE A 78 7.69 1.91 25.33
N LYS A 79 8.27 2.75 24.46
CA LYS A 79 7.56 3.39 23.34
C LYS A 79 6.91 2.33 22.45
N VAL A 80 7.70 1.38 21.94
CA VAL A 80 7.21 0.30 21.06
C VAL A 80 6.09 -0.52 21.71
N LEU A 81 6.28 -0.95 22.97
CA LEU A 81 5.25 -1.70 23.70
C LEU A 81 3.97 -0.89 23.96
N SER A 82 4.12 0.40 24.28
CA SER A 82 2.98 1.26 24.62
C SER A 82 2.19 1.70 23.39
N GLU A 83 2.85 1.90 22.25
CA GLU A 83 2.20 2.21 20.96
C GLU A 83 1.42 1.02 20.42
N ALA A 84 1.99 -0.20 20.54
CA ALA A 84 1.34 -1.46 20.18
C ALA A 84 0.30 -1.95 21.20
N GLU A 85 0.14 -1.25 22.34
CA GLU A 85 -0.75 -1.63 23.46
C GLU A 85 -0.44 -3.02 24.05
N LEU A 86 0.82 -3.44 24.00
CA LEU A 86 1.31 -4.72 24.49
C LEU A 86 1.97 -4.60 25.86
N LEU A 87 1.97 -5.71 26.62
CA LEU A 87 2.71 -5.83 27.88
C LEU A 87 4.05 -6.56 27.72
N ASP A 88 4.12 -7.45 26.72
CA ASP A 88 5.26 -8.30 26.38
C ASP A 88 5.50 -8.26 24.87
N PHE A 89 6.74 -8.50 24.44
CA PHE A 89 7.09 -8.49 23.02
C PHE A 89 6.60 -9.75 22.31
N ASP A 90 5.94 -9.56 21.17
CA ASP A 90 5.59 -10.57 20.19
C ASP A 90 6.49 -10.48 18.93
N ALA A 91 6.31 -11.39 17.97
CA ALA A 91 7.16 -11.42 16.77
C ALA A 91 7.06 -10.14 15.92
N LYS A 92 5.91 -9.45 15.93
CA LYS A 92 5.69 -8.21 15.18
C LYS A 92 6.38 -7.03 15.89
N SER A 93 6.12 -6.84 17.17
CA SER A 93 6.71 -5.77 17.98
C SER A 93 8.23 -5.89 18.15
N LEU A 94 8.81 -7.10 18.04
CA LEU A 94 10.28 -7.25 17.95
C LEU A 94 10.84 -6.70 16.62
N ARG A 95 10.11 -6.84 15.51
CA ARG A 95 10.50 -6.21 14.23
C ARG A 95 10.32 -4.69 14.30
N ASP A 96 9.23 -4.23 14.92
CA ASP A 96 9.00 -2.80 15.14
C ASP A 96 10.06 -2.19 16.06
N LEU A 97 10.54 -2.93 17.06
CA LEU A 97 11.67 -2.54 17.91
C LEU A 97 12.96 -2.35 17.09
N ILE A 98 13.27 -3.23 16.15
CA ILE A 98 14.44 -3.06 15.27
C ILE A 98 14.29 -1.78 14.44
N LYS A 99 13.11 -1.53 13.87
CA LYS A 99 12.83 -0.32 13.08
C LYS A 99 13.03 0.94 13.94
N GLU A 100 12.41 0.98 15.12
CA GLU A 100 12.52 2.12 16.04
C GLU A 100 13.99 2.33 16.51
N CYS A 101 14.74 1.26 16.78
CA CYS A 101 16.17 1.37 17.10
C CYS A 101 16.98 1.96 15.94
N ARG A 102 16.72 1.56 14.68
CA ARG A 102 17.38 2.13 13.49
C ARG A 102 17.07 3.62 13.34
N VAL A 103 15.80 4.01 13.50
CA VAL A 103 15.39 5.43 13.49
C VAL A 103 16.13 6.24 14.56
N ASN A 104 16.24 5.72 15.79
CA ASN A 104 16.97 6.41 16.86
C ASN A 104 18.49 6.46 16.62
N ILE A 105 19.09 5.42 16.02
CA ILE A 105 20.49 5.42 15.59
C ILE A 105 20.73 6.52 14.55
N ASP A 106 19.88 6.59 13.52
CA ASP A 106 20.00 7.57 12.44
C ASP A 106 19.88 9.00 12.98
N LYS A 107 18.84 9.25 13.79
CA LYS A 107 18.64 10.54 14.48
C LYS A 107 19.87 10.93 15.31
N THR A 108 20.43 10.00 16.08
CA THR A 108 21.58 10.25 16.95
C THR A 108 22.88 10.47 16.15
N LYS A 109 23.08 9.73 15.05
CA LYS A 109 24.19 9.93 14.10
C LYS A 109 24.11 11.31 13.45
N ASN A 110 22.91 11.74 13.07
CA ASN A 110 22.66 13.04 12.49
C ASN A 110 22.97 14.17 13.47
N ILE A 111 22.51 14.06 14.73
CA ILE A 111 22.88 15.00 15.81
C ILE A 111 24.40 15.05 15.98
N LEU A 112 25.10 13.90 15.97
CA LEU A 112 26.56 13.86 16.07
C LEU A 112 27.26 14.56 14.90
N ARG A 113 26.80 14.34 13.67
CA ARG A 113 27.34 15.00 12.47
C ARG A 113 27.17 16.52 12.56
N LEU A 114 25.97 16.99 12.88
CA LEU A 114 25.66 18.42 13.03
C LEU A 114 26.44 19.05 14.20
N SER A 115 26.56 18.34 15.32
CA SER A 115 27.33 18.79 16.49
C SER A 115 28.83 18.92 16.21
N LYS A 116 29.40 18.06 15.37
CA LYS A 116 30.82 18.15 14.94
C LYS A 116 31.07 19.42 14.12
N THR A 117 30.10 19.83 13.30
CA THR A 117 30.17 21.09 12.54
C THR A 117 30.13 22.32 13.46
N HIS A 118 29.32 22.28 14.53
CA HIS A 118 29.29 23.34 15.56
C HIS A 118 30.58 23.45 16.39
N LEU A 119 31.33 22.36 16.55
CA LEU A 119 32.61 22.37 17.29
C LEU A 119 33.64 23.32 16.66
N LEU A 120 33.57 23.52 15.34
CA LEU A 120 34.48 24.40 14.58
C LEU A 120 34.28 25.89 14.88
N THR A 121 33.13 26.29 15.44
CA THR A 121 32.77 27.69 15.72
C THR A 121 32.50 27.97 17.21
N ALA A 122 32.54 26.95 18.07
CA ALA A 122 32.22 27.05 19.50
C ALA A 122 33.40 27.57 20.37
N VAL A 123 33.08 28.21 21.51
CA VAL A 123 34.04 28.65 22.54
C VAL A 123 34.47 27.46 23.41
N ASP A 124 35.66 27.48 24.01
CA ASP A 124 36.27 26.31 24.68
C ASP A 124 35.41 25.63 25.75
N PHE A 125 34.63 26.39 26.54
CA PHE A 125 33.68 25.82 27.51
C PHE A 125 32.51 25.06 26.84
N GLN A 126 32.06 25.51 25.67
CA GLN A 126 31.04 24.80 24.90
C GLN A 126 31.61 23.56 24.21
N LYS A 127 32.89 23.57 23.83
CA LYS A 127 33.56 22.38 23.28
C LYS A 127 33.57 21.22 24.27
N GLU A 128 33.91 21.46 25.55
CA GLU A 128 33.93 20.40 26.57
C GLU A 128 32.54 19.78 26.78
N ARG A 129 31.48 20.58 26.74
CA ARG A 129 30.10 20.11 26.86
C ARG A 129 29.65 19.32 25.62
N ILE A 130 29.99 19.81 24.42
CA ILE A 130 29.70 19.12 23.15
C ILE A 130 30.42 17.76 23.11
N GLU A 131 31.68 17.68 23.55
CA GLU A 131 32.44 16.42 23.61
C GLU A 131 31.83 15.40 24.58
N LYS A 132 31.35 15.85 25.76
CA LYS A 132 30.66 14.97 26.72
C LYS A 132 29.35 14.42 26.13
N ILE A 133 28.58 15.26 25.44
CA ILE A 133 27.34 14.85 24.76
C ILE A 133 27.64 13.92 23.59
N ALA A 134 28.70 14.18 22.82
CA ALA A 134 29.11 13.33 21.71
C ALA A 134 29.46 11.91 22.17
N LYS A 135 30.26 11.77 23.24
CA LYS A 135 30.58 10.46 23.83
C LYS A 135 29.35 9.71 24.31
N LYS A 136 28.37 10.41 24.89
CA LYS A 136 27.08 9.82 25.28
C LYS A 136 26.31 9.32 24.05
N ASN A 137 26.20 10.13 23.02
CA ASN A 137 25.49 9.78 21.80
C ASN A 137 26.15 8.61 21.05
N GLU A 138 27.48 8.53 21.05
CA GLU A 138 28.23 7.39 20.51
C GLU A 138 27.94 6.10 21.31
N ALA A 139 27.96 6.16 22.64
CA ALA A 139 27.60 5.03 23.50
C ALA A 139 26.13 4.59 23.32
N PHE A 140 25.22 5.54 23.09
CA PHE A 140 23.81 5.23 22.81
C PHE A 140 23.62 4.51 21.47
N ILE A 141 24.33 4.92 20.42
CA ILE A 141 24.31 4.23 19.11
C ILE A 141 24.83 2.80 19.24
N GLU A 142 25.94 2.60 19.95
CA GLU A 142 26.53 1.27 20.15
C GLU A 142 25.55 0.35 20.88
N ALA A 143 24.94 0.83 21.95
CA ALA A 143 23.99 0.05 22.73
C ALA A 143 22.67 -0.22 21.99
N LEU A 144 22.18 0.70 21.16
CA LEU A 144 21.04 0.43 20.25
C LEU A 144 21.40 -0.62 19.19
N SER A 145 22.63 -0.62 18.69
CA SER A 145 23.11 -1.60 17.72
C SER A 145 23.19 -3.01 18.33
N GLU A 146 23.61 -3.10 19.61
CA GLU A 146 23.58 -4.35 20.38
C GLU A 146 22.14 -4.87 20.57
N VAL A 147 21.19 -3.99 20.88
CA VAL A 147 19.77 -4.36 20.98
C VAL A 147 19.22 -4.90 19.66
N ILE A 148 19.60 -4.31 18.52
CA ILE A 148 19.22 -4.82 17.19
C ILE A 148 19.78 -6.23 16.99
N ALA A 149 21.08 -6.44 17.23
CA ALA A 149 21.72 -7.74 17.05
C ALA A 149 21.11 -8.84 17.94
N ASP A 150 20.84 -8.52 19.20
CA ASP A 150 20.16 -9.44 20.14
C ASP A 150 18.73 -9.78 19.70
N THR A 151 18.02 -8.80 19.13
CA THR A 151 16.63 -8.96 18.69
C THR A 151 16.57 -9.77 17.39
N GLU A 152 17.46 -9.50 16.43
CA GLU A 152 17.61 -10.28 15.20
C GLU A 152 17.94 -11.75 15.53
N GLN A 153 18.84 -12.01 16.49
CA GLN A 153 19.15 -13.37 16.93
C GLN A 153 17.94 -14.09 17.56
N LYS A 154 17.06 -13.36 18.27
CA LYS A 154 15.81 -13.91 18.81
C LYS A 154 14.79 -14.23 17.71
N ILE A 155 14.70 -13.39 16.69
CA ILE A 155 13.81 -13.57 15.54
C ILE A 155 14.26 -14.76 14.67
N GLU A 156 15.56 -14.93 14.43
CA GLU A 156 16.10 -16.07 13.66
C GLU A 156 15.83 -17.43 14.31
N ARG A 157 15.60 -17.46 15.63
CA ARG A 157 15.26 -18.68 16.38
C ARG A 157 13.76 -19.02 16.34
N LEU A 158 12.92 -18.16 15.78
CA LEU A 158 11.50 -18.41 15.55
C LEU A 158 11.31 -19.00 14.13
N PRO A 159 10.48 -20.05 13.95
CA PRO A 159 10.23 -20.61 12.63
C PRO A 159 9.56 -19.54 11.74
N LYS A 160 10.22 -19.20 10.62
CA LYS A 160 9.71 -18.25 9.64
C LYS A 160 8.37 -18.74 9.10
N PRO A 161 7.27 -17.98 9.23
CA PRO A 161 6.14 -18.13 8.33
C PRO A 161 6.63 -17.95 6.89
N LEU A 162 6.05 -18.69 5.94
CA LEU A 162 6.30 -18.56 4.52
C LEU A 162 5.87 -17.15 4.05
N GLU A 163 6.73 -16.16 4.23
CA GLU A 163 6.62 -14.88 3.56
C GLU A 163 6.94 -15.13 2.08
N LEU A 164 5.91 -15.06 1.25
CA LEU A 164 6.05 -14.91 -0.20
C LEU A 164 6.97 -13.69 -0.46
N PRO A 165 7.88 -13.76 -1.43
CA PRO A 165 8.75 -12.64 -1.74
C PRO A 165 7.91 -11.41 -2.03
N GLU A 166 8.25 -10.29 -1.38
CA GLU A 166 7.74 -8.97 -1.73
C GLU A 166 8.05 -8.73 -3.20
N LYS A 167 7.03 -8.87 -4.07
CA LYS A 167 7.12 -8.35 -5.42
C LYS A 167 7.27 -6.84 -5.30
N GLU A 168 8.35 -6.31 -5.86
CA GLU A 168 8.47 -4.90 -6.18
C GLU A 168 7.23 -4.52 -7.00
N PHE A 169 6.35 -3.73 -6.39
CA PHE A 169 5.18 -3.17 -7.07
C PHE A 169 5.65 -1.89 -7.74
N ASP A 170 6.32 -2.05 -8.87
CA ASP A 170 6.68 -0.94 -9.74
C ASP A 170 5.59 -0.81 -10.80
N PHE A 171 4.88 0.32 -10.81
CA PHE A 171 3.80 0.60 -11.76
C PHE A 171 4.31 0.82 -13.21
N ALA A 172 5.60 0.58 -13.46
CA ALA A 172 6.28 0.84 -14.72
C ALA A 172 6.40 -0.38 -15.65
N ASP A 173 6.14 -1.62 -15.20
CA ASP A 173 6.34 -2.83 -16.02
C ASP A 173 5.07 -3.68 -16.14
N GLU A 174 4.07 -3.17 -16.86
CA GLU A 174 2.91 -3.95 -17.34
C GLU A 174 3.13 -4.58 -18.73
N ALA A 175 4.38 -4.70 -19.18
CA ALA A 175 4.71 -5.27 -20.49
C ALA A 175 5.87 -6.27 -20.38
N ASN A 176 5.55 -7.54 -20.04
CA ASN A 176 6.22 -8.78 -20.48
C ASN A 176 5.53 -9.97 -19.77
N ALA A 177 4.53 -10.59 -20.40
CA ALA A 177 4.63 -11.90 -21.08
C ALA A 177 5.02 -13.05 -20.10
N GLU A 178 4.06 -13.89 -19.70
CA GLU A 178 3.75 -15.16 -20.38
C GLU A 178 5.00 -15.94 -20.81
N GLU A 179 5.39 -16.96 -20.03
CA GLU A 179 5.78 -18.30 -20.49
C GLU A 179 6.33 -19.09 -19.29
N GLU A 180 5.69 -20.20 -18.92
CA GLU A 180 6.44 -21.44 -18.77
C GLU A 180 5.52 -22.66 -18.86
N GLN A 181 5.68 -23.36 -19.98
CA GLN A 181 5.01 -24.59 -20.34
C GLN A 181 5.56 -25.79 -19.56
N SER A 182 4.62 -26.69 -19.32
CA SER A 182 4.72 -28.13 -19.09
C SER A 182 5.94 -28.87 -19.67
N LYS A 183 6.42 -29.87 -18.91
CA LYS A 183 7.12 -31.05 -19.45
C LYS A 183 6.71 -32.33 -18.68
N GLU A 184 5.95 -33.18 -19.37
CA GLU A 184 6.06 -34.65 -19.28
C GLU A 184 7.43 -35.09 -19.86
N LYS A 185 8.08 -36.24 -19.65
CA LYS A 185 7.81 -37.59 -19.11
C LYS A 185 9.18 -38.31 -19.03
N ALA A 186 9.35 -39.34 -18.19
CA ALA A 186 10.22 -40.48 -18.53
C ALA A 186 9.77 -41.75 -17.77
N ALA A 187 9.68 -42.85 -18.52
CA ALA A 187 9.19 -44.17 -18.12
C ALA A 187 10.29 -45.07 -17.54
N ASP A 188 9.90 -46.09 -16.75
CA ASP A 188 10.61 -47.38 -16.78
C ASP A 188 9.73 -48.59 -16.37
N VAL A 189 10.12 -49.75 -16.91
CA VAL A 189 9.40 -51.02 -17.15
C VAL A 189 9.52 -52.02 -15.94
N PRO A 190 8.65 -53.06 -15.79
CA PRO A 190 8.33 -53.70 -14.51
C PRO A 190 9.11 -55.01 -14.23
N PRO A 191 8.94 -55.63 -13.03
CA PRO A 191 8.94 -57.09 -13.00
C PRO A 191 7.86 -57.76 -12.14
N LYS A 192 7.28 -58.79 -12.76
CA LYS A 192 6.93 -60.14 -12.28
C LYS A 192 6.02 -60.31 -11.05
N VAL A 193 4.78 -60.68 -11.37
CA VAL A 193 3.76 -61.30 -10.52
C VAL A 193 4.24 -62.64 -9.94
N THR A 194 4.06 -62.85 -8.63
CA THR A 194 3.89 -64.19 -8.03
C THR A 194 2.81 -64.19 -6.95
N VAL A 195 1.73 -64.91 -7.26
CA VAL A 195 0.81 -65.67 -6.38
C VAL A 195 0.45 -65.05 -5.02
N THR A 196 -0.32 -63.96 -5.03
CA THR A 196 -1.21 -63.58 -3.91
C THR A 196 -2.60 -63.10 -4.37
N ASP A 197 -3.05 -63.59 -5.54
CA ASP A 197 -4.24 -63.19 -6.30
C ASP A 197 -5.63 -63.47 -5.67
N ARG A 198 -5.71 -63.72 -4.35
CA ARG A 198 -7.01 -63.86 -3.66
C ARG A 198 -7.28 -62.82 -2.58
N ILE A 199 -6.31 -61.97 -2.23
CA ILE A 199 -6.52 -60.84 -1.31
C ILE A 199 -6.49 -59.50 -2.06
N HIS A 200 -5.82 -59.43 -3.21
CA HIS A 200 -5.69 -58.20 -4.00
C HIS A 200 -7.00 -57.73 -4.65
N LYS A 201 -8.00 -58.61 -4.85
CA LYS A 201 -9.26 -58.28 -5.55
C LYS A 201 -10.25 -57.44 -4.73
N PHE A 202 -10.04 -57.37 -3.41
CA PHE A 202 -10.82 -56.50 -2.51
C PHE A 202 -10.16 -55.15 -2.24
N ILE A 203 -8.83 -55.02 -2.44
CA ILE A 203 -8.09 -53.77 -2.20
C ILE A 203 -7.86 -53.02 -3.54
N SER A 204 -7.70 -53.74 -4.66
CA SER A 204 -7.56 -53.13 -5.99
C SER A 204 -8.85 -52.50 -6.52
N SER A 205 -10.01 -52.90 -6.01
CA SER A 205 -11.29 -52.28 -6.39
C SER A 205 -11.43 -50.88 -5.79
N GLY A 206 -10.92 -50.67 -4.56
CA GLY A 206 -10.91 -49.37 -3.90
C GLY A 206 -9.90 -48.39 -4.50
N SER A 207 -8.67 -48.85 -4.81
CA SER A 207 -7.66 -48.01 -5.48
C SER A 207 -8.06 -47.65 -6.91
N LYS A 208 -8.54 -48.61 -7.71
CA LYS A 208 -9.04 -48.32 -9.06
C LYS A 208 -10.29 -47.45 -9.04
N ARG A 209 -11.18 -47.62 -8.05
CA ARG A 209 -12.34 -46.75 -7.90
C ARG A 209 -11.94 -45.33 -7.54
N ARG A 210 -10.98 -45.13 -6.64
CA ARG A 210 -10.43 -43.80 -6.31
C ARG A 210 -9.71 -43.16 -7.49
N GLU A 211 -8.97 -43.94 -8.27
CA GLU A 211 -8.25 -43.46 -9.46
C GLU A 211 -9.22 -43.08 -10.58
N VAL A 212 -10.27 -43.87 -10.79
CA VAL A 212 -11.37 -43.56 -11.73
C VAL A 212 -12.18 -42.35 -11.24
N GLU A 213 -12.44 -42.23 -9.95
CA GLU A 213 -13.16 -41.10 -9.33
C GLU A 213 -12.35 -39.82 -9.38
N ALA A 214 -11.03 -39.88 -9.17
CA ALA A 214 -10.13 -38.74 -9.36
C ALA A 214 -10.08 -38.31 -10.83
N HIS A 215 -9.98 -39.27 -11.76
CA HIS A 215 -9.97 -38.97 -13.19
C HIS A 215 -11.30 -38.37 -13.67
N LEU A 216 -12.44 -38.86 -13.15
CA LEU A 216 -13.76 -38.27 -13.41
C LEU A 216 -13.83 -36.82 -12.91
N LYS A 217 -13.37 -36.56 -11.69
CA LYS A 217 -13.31 -35.20 -11.14
C LYS A 217 -12.44 -34.26 -11.99
N ASP A 218 -11.32 -34.75 -12.52
CA ASP A 218 -10.45 -33.94 -13.36
C ASP A 218 -11.06 -33.64 -14.74
N VAL A 219 -11.82 -34.57 -15.33
CA VAL A 219 -12.59 -34.33 -16.56
C VAL A 219 -13.74 -33.35 -16.30
N GLU A 220 -14.47 -33.49 -15.19
CA GLU A 220 -15.56 -32.58 -14.82
C GLU A 220 -15.07 -31.14 -14.58
N LYS A 221 -13.87 -30.99 -14.03
CA LYS A 221 -13.18 -29.69 -13.91
C LYS A 221 -12.88 -29.04 -15.27
N GLU A 222 -12.53 -29.83 -16.29
CA GLU A 222 -12.29 -29.33 -17.65
C GLU A 222 -13.60 -28.94 -18.36
N GLU A 223 -14.73 -29.58 -18.00
CA GLU A 223 -16.06 -29.27 -18.52
C GLU A 223 -16.77 -28.12 -17.78
N ALA A 224 -16.21 -27.63 -16.68
CA ALA A 224 -16.82 -26.59 -15.86
C ALA A 224 -17.01 -25.27 -16.63
N SER A 225 -18.22 -24.73 -16.57
CA SER A 225 -18.60 -23.51 -17.30
C SER A 225 -18.28 -22.21 -16.56
N THR A 226 -17.81 -22.30 -15.32
CA THR A 226 -17.44 -21.17 -14.47
C THR A 226 -15.99 -21.26 -14.03
N ARG A 227 -15.48 -20.12 -13.54
CA ARG A 227 -14.12 -20.04 -12.98
C ARG A 227 -13.95 -20.82 -11.66
N CYS A 228 -15.03 -21.31 -11.05
CA CYS A 228 -15.03 -22.03 -9.76
C CYS A 228 -14.98 -23.56 -9.90
N LYS A 229 -14.64 -24.08 -11.09
CA LYS A 229 -14.54 -25.51 -11.45
C LYS A 229 -15.51 -26.41 -10.68
N GLU A 230 -16.72 -26.51 -11.21
CA GLU A 230 -17.87 -27.19 -10.62
C GLU A 230 -17.80 -28.71 -10.79
N ILE A 231 -17.93 -29.45 -9.70
CA ILE A 231 -17.95 -30.92 -9.70
C ILE A 231 -19.28 -31.39 -9.11
N PRO A 232 -20.09 -32.19 -9.82
CA PRO A 232 -21.33 -32.74 -9.26
C PRO A 232 -21.09 -33.57 -8.00
N TYR A 233 -21.95 -33.43 -6.98
CA TYR A 233 -21.87 -34.27 -5.79
C TYR A 233 -22.72 -35.53 -5.95
N TYR A 234 -22.07 -36.70 -5.93
CA TYR A 234 -22.73 -37.98 -6.21
C TYR A 234 -23.35 -38.69 -5.00
N GLU A 235 -23.06 -38.27 -3.77
CA GLU A 235 -23.67 -38.93 -2.60
C GLU A 235 -25.10 -38.43 -2.36
N LYS A 236 -25.92 -39.30 -1.77
CA LYS A 236 -27.34 -39.04 -1.52
C LYS A 236 -27.59 -37.97 -0.46
N SER A 237 -26.63 -37.73 0.42
CA SER A 237 -26.77 -36.72 1.48
C SER A 237 -25.42 -36.14 1.89
N LEU A 238 -25.45 -34.89 2.37
CA LEU A 238 -24.31 -34.18 2.93
C LEU A 238 -24.66 -33.69 4.34
N VAL A 239 -23.73 -33.83 5.29
CA VAL A 239 -23.82 -33.21 6.62
C VAL A 239 -22.79 -32.08 6.68
N PRO A 240 -23.20 -30.82 6.48
CA PRO A 240 -22.29 -29.68 6.54
C PRO A 240 -21.88 -29.34 7.97
N THR A 241 -20.67 -28.83 8.13
CA THR A 241 -20.19 -28.21 9.38
C THR A 241 -20.73 -26.79 9.53
N GLU A 242 -20.85 -26.06 8.44
CA GLU A 242 -21.29 -24.67 8.41
C GLU A 242 -22.17 -24.41 7.19
N VAL A 243 -23.12 -23.48 7.33
CA VAL A 243 -24.09 -23.12 6.30
C VAL A 243 -24.11 -21.61 6.18
N LEU A 244 -23.79 -21.11 4.99
CA LEU A 244 -23.75 -19.69 4.65
C LEU A 244 -24.83 -19.42 3.60
N ILE A 245 -25.70 -18.46 3.88
CA ILE A 245 -26.78 -18.09 2.95
C ILE A 245 -26.19 -17.16 1.89
N CYS A 246 -26.51 -17.43 0.61
CA CYS A 246 -26.05 -16.57 -0.48
C CYS A 246 -26.85 -15.26 -0.48
N LYS A 247 -26.15 -14.13 -0.44
CA LYS A 247 -26.77 -12.79 -0.41
C LYS A 247 -27.62 -12.52 -1.65
N ASP A 248 -27.08 -12.83 -2.83
CA ASP A 248 -27.76 -12.54 -4.10
C ASP A 248 -28.81 -13.59 -4.48
N PHE A 249 -28.85 -14.71 -3.75
CA PHE A 249 -29.73 -15.85 -4.02
C PHE A 249 -30.19 -16.55 -2.74
N GLU A 250 -31.18 -16.00 -2.04
CA GLU A 250 -31.63 -16.56 -0.74
C GLU A 250 -32.12 -18.02 -0.83
N CYS A 251 -32.56 -18.47 -2.00
CA CYS A 251 -32.99 -19.84 -2.25
C CYS A 251 -31.83 -20.86 -2.34
N TYR A 252 -30.57 -20.40 -2.37
CA TYR A 252 -29.35 -21.20 -2.36
C TYR A 252 -28.50 -20.92 -1.12
N SER A 253 -27.69 -21.90 -0.74
CA SER A 253 -26.74 -21.80 0.37
C SER A 253 -25.41 -22.45 -0.01
N LEU A 254 -24.34 -21.88 0.51
CA LEU A 254 -23.01 -22.48 0.54
C LEU A 254 -22.89 -23.35 1.80
N LEU A 255 -22.46 -24.59 1.61
CA LEU A 255 -22.35 -25.61 2.63
C LEU A 255 -20.87 -25.97 2.78
N LYS A 256 -20.27 -25.68 3.93
CA LYS A 256 -18.88 -26.05 4.19
C LYS A 256 -18.84 -27.41 4.87
N LYS A 257 -17.96 -28.30 4.42
CA LYS A 257 -17.64 -29.58 5.10
C LYS A 257 -16.13 -29.78 5.04
N ARG A 258 -15.46 -29.54 6.17
CA ARG A 258 -13.99 -29.47 6.26
C ARG A 258 -13.47 -28.35 5.35
N GLU A 259 -12.54 -28.65 4.46
CA GLU A 259 -11.95 -27.69 3.50
C GLU A 259 -12.77 -27.53 2.21
N ASN A 260 -13.82 -28.33 2.02
CA ASN A 260 -14.60 -28.31 0.78
C ASN A 260 -15.87 -27.47 0.95
N VAL A 261 -16.22 -26.74 -0.11
CA VAL A 261 -17.43 -25.93 -0.18
C VAL A 261 -18.36 -26.48 -1.24
N TYR A 262 -19.64 -26.58 -0.90
CA TYR A 262 -20.68 -27.07 -1.77
C TYR A 262 -21.75 -26.00 -1.96
N PHE A 263 -22.32 -25.89 -3.16
CA PHE A 263 -23.41 -25.00 -3.50
C PHE A 263 -24.68 -25.80 -3.76
N GLY A 264 -25.77 -25.46 -3.10
CA GLY A 264 -27.03 -26.19 -3.21
C GLY A 264 -28.25 -25.40 -2.77
N LEU A 265 -29.43 -25.99 -2.98
CA LEU A 265 -30.72 -25.37 -2.69
C LEU A 265 -31.03 -25.37 -1.19
N SER A 266 -31.31 -24.20 -0.62
CA SER A 266 -31.61 -24.03 0.81
C SER A 266 -32.78 -24.91 1.27
N LYS A 267 -33.77 -25.16 0.40
CA LYS A 267 -34.96 -26.00 0.69
C LYS A 267 -34.64 -27.48 0.96
N ASN A 268 -33.50 -27.97 0.46
CA ASN A 268 -33.07 -29.36 0.59
C ASN A 268 -32.33 -29.62 1.91
N LEU A 269 -32.02 -28.56 2.67
CA LEU A 269 -31.40 -28.64 3.98
C LEU A 269 -32.47 -28.81 5.06
N LYS A 270 -32.49 -29.97 5.74
CA LYS A 270 -33.38 -30.24 6.88
C LYS A 270 -32.59 -30.86 8.03
N ASN A 271 -32.74 -30.32 9.24
CA ASN A 271 -32.07 -30.82 10.44
C ASN A 271 -30.53 -30.97 10.27
N LYS A 272 -29.88 -30.01 9.62
CA LYS A 272 -28.43 -30.04 9.30
C LYS A 272 -27.99 -31.21 8.39
N VAL A 273 -28.91 -31.78 7.62
CA VAL A 273 -28.62 -32.77 6.59
C VAL A 273 -29.20 -32.26 5.27
N TYR A 274 -28.37 -32.23 4.24
CA TYR A 274 -28.81 -31.91 2.88
C TYR A 274 -29.26 -33.20 2.19
N ASP A 275 -30.48 -33.23 1.65
CA ASP A 275 -31.00 -34.33 0.82
C ASP A 275 -30.68 -34.05 -0.65
N ASN A 276 -29.76 -34.82 -1.23
CA ASN A 276 -29.27 -34.64 -2.61
C ASN A 276 -29.89 -35.65 -3.59
N LYS A 277 -31.11 -36.12 -3.35
CA LYS A 277 -31.80 -37.02 -4.30
C LYS A 277 -32.16 -36.36 -5.63
N ASP A 278 -32.21 -35.04 -5.66
CA ASP A 278 -32.44 -34.26 -6.88
C ASP A 278 -31.14 -33.92 -7.62
N GLU A 279 -29.99 -34.41 -7.13
CA GLU A 279 -28.67 -34.23 -7.74
C GLU A 279 -28.32 -32.75 -7.95
N SER A 280 -28.87 -31.86 -7.12
CA SER A 280 -28.72 -30.41 -7.22
C SER A 280 -27.45 -29.85 -6.55
N LEU A 281 -26.72 -30.68 -5.80
CA LEU A 281 -25.57 -30.25 -5.02
C LEU A 281 -24.28 -30.30 -5.85
N ILE A 282 -23.56 -29.19 -5.85
CA ILE A 282 -22.32 -29.01 -6.63
C ILE A 282 -21.18 -28.71 -5.66
N GLU A 283 -20.05 -29.40 -5.81
CA GLU A 283 -18.78 -29.08 -5.15
C GLU A 283 -18.07 -27.97 -5.93
N LEU A 284 -17.72 -26.88 -5.24
CA LEU A 284 -16.95 -25.78 -5.81
C LEU A 284 -15.47 -26.00 -5.51
N THR A 285 -14.63 -26.00 -6.54
CA THR A 285 -13.18 -26.21 -6.40
C THR A 285 -12.39 -25.01 -6.90
N GLU A 286 -11.14 -24.85 -6.43
CA GLU A 286 -10.29 -23.70 -6.78
C GLU A 286 -10.89 -22.33 -6.41
N ILE A 287 -11.79 -22.30 -5.42
CA ILE A 287 -12.37 -21.08 -4.89
C ILE A 287 -11.41 -20.34 -3.93
N THR A 288 -11.51 -19.02 -3.91
CA THR A 288 -10.78 -18.17 -2.94
C THR A 288 -11.67 -17.76 -1.77
N ASP A 289 -11.07 -17.34 -0.67
CA ASP A 289 -11.83 -16.85 0.49
C ASP A 289 -12.56 -15.53 0.17
N GLU A 290 -11.98 -14.69 -0.68
CA GLU A 290 -12.59 -13.45 -1.15
C GLU A 290 -13.86 -13.74 -1.96
N PHE A 291 -13.83 -14.75 -2.83
CA PHE A 291 -15.03 -15.21 -3.54
C PHE A 291 -16.17 -15.56 -2.58
N LEU A 292 -15.88 -16.29 -1.51
CA LEU A 292 -16.88 -16.65 -0.49
C LEU A 292 -17.44 -15.39 0.18
N GLN A 293 -16.57 -14.44 0.53
CA GLN A 293 -16.99 -13.17 1.14
C GLN A 293 -17.92 -12.37 0.22
N PHE A 294 -17.61 -12.25 -1.08
CA PHE A 294 -18.49 -11.56 -2.04
C PHE A 294 -19.86 -12.25 -2.18
N MET A 295 -19.91 -13.59 -2.08
CA MET A 295 -21.15 -14.37 -2.17
C MET A 295 -22.06 -14.25 -0.94
N THR A 296 -21.49 -13.98 0.24
CA THR A 296 -22.23 -14.05 1.52
C THR A 296 -22.46 -12.70 2.18
N THR A 297 -21.60 -11.72 1.91
CA THR A 297 -21.56 -10.47 2.66
C THR A 297 -21.76 -9.27 1.75
N ASP A 298 -22.37 -8.20 2.29
CA ASP A 298 -22.40 -6.92 1.62
C ASP A 298 -21.23 -6.03 2.07
N ILE A 299 -20.14 -6.09 1.31
CA ILE A 299 -18.92 -5.33 1.57
C ILE A 299 -19.03 -3.84 1.23
N LEU A 300 -20.08 -3.40 0.52
CA LEU A 300 -20.29 -1.98 0.20
C LEU A 300 -21.16 -1.27 1.25
N THR A 301 -21.36 -1.91 2.40
CA THR A 301 -22.05 -1.30 3.54
C THR A 301 -21.07 -0.50 4.38
N ASP A 302 -21.59 0.49 5.12
CA ASP A 302 -20.79 1.34 6.03
C ASP A 302 -20.14 0.55 7.19
N GLU A 303 -20.34 -0.76 7.26
CA GLU A 303 -19.73 -1.66 8.23
C GLU A 303 -18.26 -1.98 7.90
N PHE A 304 -17.82 -1.73 6.66
CA PHE A 304 -16.49 -2.08 6.18
C PHE A 304 -15.69 -0.82 5.80
N GLU A 305 -14.46 -0.75 6.30
CA GLU A 305 -13.49 0.21 5.79
C GLU A 305 -12.84 -0.37 4.53
N LEU A 306 -13.11 0.25 3.39
CA LEU A 306 -12.65 -0.23 2.09
C LEU A 306 -11.28 0.35 1.74
N HIS A 307 -10.38 -0.52 1.30
CA HIS A 307 -9.06 -0.17 0.78
C HIS A 307 -8.95 -0.56 -0.70
N ALA A 308 -7.90 -0.09 -1.38
CA ALA A 308 -7.64 -0.49 -2.75
C ALA A 308 -7.48 -2.02 -2.83
N PHE A 309 -8.21 -2.63 -3.77
CA PHE A 309 -8.33 -4.09 -3.83
C PHE A 309 -7.00 -4.72 -4.23
N THR A 310 -6.65 -5.78 -3.53
CA THR A 310 -5.56 -6.68 -3.86
C THR A 310 -5.87 -7.50 -5.12
N GLU A 311 -4.85 -8.08 -5.73
CA GLU A 311 -5.03 -8.98 -6.88
C GLU A 311 -5.89 -10.21 -6.53
N ALA A 312 -5.82 -10.69 -5.28
CA ALA A 312 -6.67 -11.77 -4.79
C ALA A 312 -8.15 -11.36 -4.74
N GLU A 313 -8.47 -10.17 -4.23
CA GLU A 313 -9.84 -9.65 -4.20
C GLU A 313 -10.39 -9.38 -5.61
N LYS A 314 -9.56 -8.89 -6.53
CA LYS A 314 -9.95 -8.74 -7.94
C LYS A 314 -10.27 -10.10 -8.57
N LEU A 315 -9.45 -11.12 -8.32
CA LEU A 315 -9.69 -12.48 -8.80
C LEU A 315 -10.99 -13.04 -8.20
N GLY A 316 -11.18 -12.92 -6.89
CA GLY A 316 -12.39 -13.32 -6.19
C GLY A 316 -13.64 -12.62 -6.73
N MET A 317 -13.56 -11.33 -7.04
CA MET A 317 -14.64 -10.55 -7.65
C MET A 317 -14.99 -11.05 -9.06
N GLN A 318 -13.98 -11.37 -9.88
CA GLN A 318 -14.20 -11.93 -11.21
C GLN A 318 -14.82 -13.33 -11.15
N MET A 319 -14.38 -14.16 -10.20
CA MET A 319 -14.98 -15.48 -9.93
C MET A 319 -16.45 -15.34 -9.51
N TYR A 320 -16.72 -14.43 -8.58
CA TYR A 320 -18.06 -14.10 -8.10
C TYR A 320 -18.99 -13.72 -9.26
N PHE A 321 -18.55 -12.80 -10.13
CA PHE A 321 -19.34 -12.41 -11.30
C PHE A 321 -19.61 -13.54 -12.27
N SER A 322 -18.57 -14.34 -12.57
CA SER A 322 -18.66 -15.46 -13.49
C SER A 322 -19.65 -16.51 -12.98
N PHE A 323 -19.54 -16.87 -11.70
CA PHE A 323 -20.37 -17.88 -11.08
C PHE A 323 -21.83 -17.44 -11.01
N VAL A 324 -22.09 -16.26 -10.44
CA VAL A 324 -23.46 -15.73 -10.27
C VAL A 324 -24.15 -15.54 -11.62
N SER A 325 -23.44 -14.99 -12.62
CA SER A 325 -24.02 -14.82 -13.95
C SER A 325 -24.43 -16.16 -14.59
N LYS A 326 -23.64 -17.22 -14.39
CA LYS A 326 -23.97 -18.54 -14.94
C LYS A 326 -25.11 -19.23 -14.21
N CYS A 327 -25.20 -19.07 -12.88
CA CYS A 327 -26.37 -19.51 -12.11
C CYS A 327 -27.65 -18.86 -12.64
N PHE A 328 -27.62 -17.55 -12.91
CA PHE A 328 -28.76 -16.87 -13.52
C PHE A 328 -29.05 -17.40 -14.94
N GLU A 329 -28.04 -17.57 -15.80
CA GLU A 329 -28.26 -18.12 -17.16
C GLU A 329 -29.01 -19.46 -17.15
N ASN A 330 -28.64 -20.36 -16.24
CA ASN A 330 -29.20 -21.71 -16.16
C ASN A 330 -30.58 -21.76 -15.47
N HIS A 331 -30.89 -20.80 -14.60
CA HIS A 331 -32.04 -20.88 -13.69
C HIS A 331 -33.01 -19.69 -13.73
N ILE A 332 -32.75 -18.70 -14.59
CA ILE A 332 -33.65 -17.56 -14.79
C ILE A 332 -35.00 -18.02 -15.35
N GLY A 333 -36.09 -17.51 -14.76
CA GLY A 333 -37.47 -17.88 -15.11
C GLY A 333 -37.95 -19.22 -14.54
N THR A 334 -37.09 -20.00 -13.87
CA THR A 334 -37.48 -21.25 -13.18
C THR A 334 -37.48 -21.09 -11.68
N THR A 335 -36.32 -20.73 -11.11
CA THR A 335 -36.14 -20.51 -9.66
C THR A 335 -35.65 -19.11 -9.34
N LEU A 336 -35.09 -18.40 -10.32
CA LEU A 336 -34.58 -17.04 -10.20
C LEU A 336 -35.32 -16.07 -11.13
N THR A 337 -35.47 -14.83 -10.70
CA THR A 337 -36.18 -13.77 -11.42
C THR A 337 -35.22 -12.81 -12.12
N VAL A 338 -35.72 -12.14 -13.16
CA VAL A 338 -34.99 -11.06 -13.84
C VAL A 338 -34.71 -9.90 -12.87
N ALA A 339 -35.59 -9.66 -11.90
CA ALA A 339 -35.42 -8.61 -10.90
C ALA A 339 -34.21 -8.88 -10.00
N GLU A 340 -34.04 -10.12 -9.52
CA GLU A 340 -32.86 -10.55 -8.75
C GLU A 340 -31.57 -10.40 -9.56
N TYR A 341 -31.59 -10.78 -10.85
CA TYR A 341 -30.42 -10.60 -11.73
C TYR A 341 -30.02 -9.13 -11.89
N LEU A 342 -30.99 -8.24 -12.09
CA LEU A 342 -30.75 -6.81 -12.19
C LEU A 342 -30.25 -6.23 -10.86
N ALA A 343 -30.74 -6.71 -9.72
CA ALA A 343 -30.25 -6.31 -8.40
C ALA A 343 -28.77 -6.70 -8.22
N PHE A 344 -28.41 -7.94 -8.53
CA PHE A 344 -27.03 -8.40 -8.56
C PHE A 344 -26.16 -7.54 -9.49
N LYS A 345 -26.57 -7.31 -10.75
CA LYS A 345 -25.79 -6.49 -11.68
C LYS A 345 -25.58 -5.06 -11.18
N ARG A 346 -26.59 -4.46 -10.54
CA ARG A 346 -26.44 -3.14 -9.90
C ARG A 346 -25.44 -3.19 -8.75
N TYR A 347 -25.46 -4.24 -7.94
CA TYR A 347 -24.47 -4.44 -6.87
C TYR A 347 -23.05 -4.56 -7.43
N TYR A 348 -22.84 -5.50 -8.34
CA TYR A 348 -21.55 -5.74 -8.98
C TYR A 348 -20.99 -4.48 -9.67
N ASN A 349 -21.83 -3.75 -10.41
CA ASN A 349 -21.38 -2.52 -11.07
C ASN A 349 -20.98 -1.43 -10.08
N ARG A 350 -21.64 -1.34 -8.92
CA ARG A 350 -21.20 -0.44 -7.84
C ARG A 350 -19.85 -0.88 -7.27
N LEU A 351 -19.68 -2.18 -7.06
CA LEU A 351 -18.43 -2.75 -6.58
C LEU A 351 -17.26 -2.43 -7.52
N VAL A 352 -17.41 -2.68 -8.82
CA VAL A 352 -16.39 -2.37 -9.82
C VAL A 352 -16.04 -0.87 -9.85
N ARG A 353 -17.05 0.01 -9.76
CA ARG A 353 -16.81 1.46 -9.68
C ARG A 353 -16.02 1.85 -8.44
N GLU A 354 -16.33 1.22 -7.32
CA GLU A 354 -15.64 1.46 -6.06
C GLU A 354 -14.19 0.99 -6.10
N VAL A 355 -13.91 -0.19 -6.69
CA VAL A 355 -12.54 -0.65 -6.97
C VAL A 355 -11.77 0.39 -7.78
N MET A 356 -12.33 0.84 -8.90
CA MET A 356 -11.69 1.84 -9.76
C MET A 356 -11.45 3.17 -9.01
N ARG A 357 -12.39 3.59 -8.17
CA ARG A 357 -12.26 4.80 -7.36
C ARG A 357 -11.12 4.68 -6.35
N LEU A 358 -11.08 3.58 -5.59
CA LEU A 358 -10.06 3.33 -4.56
C LEU A 358 -8.66 3.20 -5.16
N GLU A 359 -8.54 2.57 -6.33
CA GLU A 359 -7.27 2.50 -7.08
C GLU A 359 -6.83 3.88 -7.57
N ALA A 360 -7.75 4.67 -8.13
CA ALA A 360 -7.46 6.03 -8.56
C ALA A 360 -7.01 6.91 -7.37
N ASP A 361 -7.67 6.78 -6.22
CA ASP A 361 -7.31 7.50 -5.00
C ASP A 361 -5.93 7.09 -4.49
N LYS A 362 -5.61 5.78 -4.49
CA LYS A 362 -4.28 5.26 -4.14
C LYS A 362 -3.20 5.79 -5.08
N HIS A 363 -3.43 5.75 -6.40
CA HIS A 363 -2.49 6.29 -7.38
C HIS A 363 -2.27 7.79 -7.20
N ARG A 364 -3.36 8.54 -7.02
CA ARG A 364 -3.31 9.98 -6.79
C ARG A 364 -2.50 10.32 -5.53
N ALA A 365 -2.73 9.61 -4.43
CA ALA A 365 -1.98 9.78 -3.18
C ALA A 365 -0.49 9.47 -3.37
N TYR A 366 -0.16 8.38 -4.05
CA TYR A 366 1.22 7.98 -4.37
C TYR A 366 1.95 9.05 -5.18
N TYR A 367 1.40 9.47 -6.32
CA TYR A 367 2.05 10.47 -7.18
C TYR A 367 2.14 11.85 -6.54
N ARG A 368 1.25 12.18 -5.60
CA ARG A 368 1.35 13.41 -4.82
C ARG A 368 2.43 13.33 -3.73
N ALA A 369 2.60 12.16 -3.11
CA ALA A 369 3.60 11.93 -2.06
C ALA A 369 5.02 11.78 -2.61
N LEU A 370 5.18 11.17 -3.78
CA LEU A 370 6.46 10.91 -4.43
C LEU A 370 7.38 12.14 -4.51
N PRO A 371 6.97 13.29 -5.10
CA PRO A 371 7.85 14.46 -5.18
C PRO A 371 8.19 15.05 -3.80
N VAL A 372 7.31 14.91 -2.81
CA VAL A 372 7.57 15.36 -1.43
C VAL A 372 8.62 14.46 -0.77
N ALA A 373 8.51 13.14 -0.97
CA ALA A 373 9.49 12.16 -0.49
C ALA A 373 10.85 12.35 -1.15
N GLU A 374 10.90 12.58 -2.46
CA GLU A 374 12.14 12.85 -3.20
C GLU A 374 12.82 14.12 -2.71
N GLN A 375 12.06 15.20 -2.56
CA GLN A 375 12.57 16.46 -2.00
C GLN A 375 13.12 16.26 -0.58
N TYR A 376 12.43 15.50 0.26
CA TYR A 376 12.91 15.14 1.59
C TYR A 376 14.22 14.36 1.56
N MET A 377 14.30 13.29 0.77
CA MET A 377 15.51 12.47 0.67
C MET A 377 16.70 13.25 0.10
N GLU A 378 16.47 14.13 -0.88
CA GLU A 378 17.53 14.97 -1.46
C GLU A 378 18.06 15.98 -0.45
N ILE A 379 17.19 16.57 0.38
CA ILE A 379 17.59 17.42 1.49
C ILE A 379 18.36 16.62 2.55
N MET A 380 17.91 15.41 2.91
CA MET A 380 18.67 14.56 3.83
C MET A 380 20.07 14.27 3.28
N ALA A 381 20.18 13.93 2.00
CA ALA A 381 21.47 13.65 1.36
C ALA A 381 22.38 14.89 1.29
N SER A 382 21.84 16.07 1.00
CA SER A 382 22.64 17.30 0.86
C SER A 382 23.26 17.76 2.18
N TYR A 383 22.59 17.50 3.30
CA TYR A 383 23.10 17.76 4.65
C TYR A 383 23.88 16.57 5.25
N ASP A 384 24.20 15.55 4.43
CA ASP A 384 24.84 14.30 4.86
C ASP A 384 24.13 13.70 6.09
N MET A 385 22.81 13.59 6.02
CA MET A 385 21.98 12.94 7.03
C MET A 385 21.83 11.45 6.66
N VAL A 386 21.97 10.57 7.64
CA VAL A 386 21.72 9.14 7.49
C VAL A 386 20.23 8.88 7.57
N GLN A 387 19.72 8.07 6.65
CA GLN A 387 18.37 7.53 6.66
C GLN A 387 18.40 6.03 6.30
N SER A 388 17.72 5.21 7.09
CA SER A 388 17.61 3.75 6.87
C SER A 388 16.41 3.35 6.01
N GLU A 389 15.41 4.21 5.89
CA GLU A 389 14.19 3.97 5.12
C GLU A 389 14.42 4.17 3.61
N SER A 390 13.81 3.30 2.83
CA SER A 390 13.75 3.41 1.37
C SER A 390 12.77 4.51 0.93
N LYS A 391 12.91 4.97 -0.33
CA LYS A 391 11.98 5.95 -0.92
C LYS A 391 10.52 5.51 -0.79
N ARG A 392 10.25 4.22 -0.97
CA ARG A 392 8.91 3.64 -0.87
C ARG A 392 8.34 3.76 0.55
N GLU A 393 9.13 3.40 1.56
CA GLU A 393 8.73 3.51 2.96
C GLU A 393 8.45 4.97 3.35
N VAL A 394 9.24 5.92 2.84
CA VAL A 394 8.99 7.35 3.04
C VAL A 394 7.66 7.79 2.42
N VAL A 395 7.38 7.36 1.18
CA VAL A 395 6.11 7.67 0.50
C VAL A 395 4.93 7.09 1.26
N GLU A 396 5.02 5.82 1.68
CA GLU A 396 3.97 5.14 2.44
C GLU A 396 3.75 5.83 3.80
N GLY A 397 4.81 6.21 4.51
CA GLY A 397 4.71 6.95 5.77
C GLY A 397 4.10 8.34 5.63
N ILE A 398 4.41 9.06 4.55
CA ILE A 398 3.79 10.37 4.26
C ILE A 398 2.28 10.21 3.99
N ILE A 399 1.88 9.19 3.22
CA ILE A 399 0.46 8.92 2.91
C ILE A 399 -0.30 8.51 4.18
N ALA A 400 0.30 7.67 5.02
CA ALA A 400 -0.28 7.20 6.27
C ALA A 400 -0.34 8.29 7.37
N GLY A 401 0.34 9.42 7.18
CA GLY A 401 0.45 10.48 8.18
C GLY A 401 1.44 10.17 9.31
N GLU A 402 2.18 9.06 9.21
CA GLU A 402 3.25 8.63 10.13
C GLU A 402 4.53 9.45 9.88
N SER A 403 4.41 10.77 10.01
CA SER A 403 5.41 11.72 9.52
C SER A 403 6.30 12.35 10.61
N GLU A 404 6.11 11.97 11.88
CA GLU A 404 6.83 12.56 13.01
C GLU A 404 8.35 12.41 12.89
N GLY A 405 8.83 11.27 12.38
CA GLY A 405 10.26 11.02 12.13
C GLY A 405 10.85 12.00 11.10
N TYR A 406 10.17 12.16 9.95
CA TYR A 406 10.61 13.05 8.87
C TYR A 406 10.62 14.52 9.32
N LEU A 407 9.55 14.94 9.99
CA LEU A 407 9.43 16.30 10.54
C LEU A 407 10.50 16.56 11.60
N GLY A 408 10.80 15.58 12.44
CA GLY A 408 11.88 15.64 13.42
C GLY A 408 13.25 15.79 12.76
N ASN A 409 13.53 15.02 11.70
CA ASN A 409 14.80 15.10 10.97
C ASN A 409 15.01 16.48 10.30
N LEU A 410 13.96 17.04 9.69
CA LEU A 410 14.00 18.40 9.13
C LEU A 410 14.16 19.46 10.23
N GLY A 411 13.51 19.27 11.38
CA GLY A 411 13.68 20.13 12.55
C GLY A 411 15.13 20.15 13.07
N LEU A 412 15.80 19.00 13.09
CA LEU A 412 17.21 18.92 13.48
C LEU A 412 18.12 19.75 12.58
N ILE A 413 17.87 19.77 11.27
CA ILE A 413 18.62 20.62 10.33
C ILE A 413 18.39 22.10 10.66
N MET A 414 17.14 22.49 10.89
CA MET A 414 16.79 23.88 11.22
C MET A 414 17.37 24.34 12.57
N GLU A 415 17.48 23.44 13.55
CA GLU A 415 17.94 23.76 14.91
C GLU A 415 19.48 23.71 15.04
N HIS A 416 20.12 22.78 14.35
CA HIS A 416 21.54 22.45 14.53
C HIS A 416 22.40 22.69 13.28
N HIS A 417 21.91 23.45 12.31
CA HIS A 417 22.71 23.82 11.17
C HIS A 417 22.57 25.29 10.79
N ILE A 418 23.61 25.84 10.16
CA ILE A 418 23.58 27.21 9.65
C ILE A 418 22.94 27.14 8.27
N VAL A 419 21.64 27.42 8.23
CA VAL A 419 20.85 27.45 7.00
C VAL A 419 20.62 28.91 6.62
N ASP A 420 20.84 29.25 5.35
CA ASP A 420 20.51 30.57 4.83
C ASP A 420 18.97 30.78 4.76
N GLU A 421 18.54 32.03 4.62
CA GLU A 421 17.10 32.35 4.71
C GLU A 421 16.28 31.71 3.58
N ASP A 422 16.85 31.52 2.38
CA ASP A 422 16.15 30.90 1.26
C ASP A 422 15.99 29.39 1.51
N ALA A 423 17.07 28.69 1.87
CA ALA A 423 17.00 27.26 2.23
C ALA A 423 16.13 27.01 3.46
N LYS A 424 16.06 27.95 4.40
CA LYS A 424 15.16 27.87 5.57
C LYS A 424 13.70 28.01 5.17
N ALA A 425 13.39 28.83 4.17
CA ALA A 425 12.04 28.92 3.60
C ALA A 425 11.66 27.60 2.91
N ASP A 426 12.57 27.00 2.15
CA ASP A 426 12.36 25.72 1.46
C ASP A 426 12.14 24.56 2.45
N LEU A 427 12.95 24.48 3.52
CA LEU A 427 12.76 23.50 4.60
C LEU A 427 11.41 23.68 5.29
N SER A 428 11.01 24.92 5.55
CA SER A 428 9.73 25.24 6.20
C SER A 428 8.55 24.84 5.30
N LEU A 429 8.66 25.07 3.99
CA LEU A 429 7.66 24.65 3.02
C LEU A 429 7.56 23.12 2.93
N LEU A 430 8.68 22.41 2.96
CA LEU A 430 8.69 20.94 2.97
C LEU A 430 8.06 20.37 4.26
N ILE A 431 8.40 20.93 5.42
CA ILE A 431 7.77 20.59 6.71
C ILE A 431 6.25 20.78 6.63
N GLU A 432 5.79 21.89 6.05
CA GLU A 432 4.37 22.16 5.87
C GLU A 432 3.72 21.14 4.93
N ARG A 433 4.37 20.82 3.79
CA ARG A 433 3.89 19.83 2.81
C ARG A 433 3.74 18.43 3.40
N ILE A 434 4.69 18.01 4.22
CA ILE A 434 4.65 16.71 4.90
C ILE A 434 3.58 16.73 6.00
N ARG A 435 3.56 17.76 6.86
CA ARG A 435 2.62 17.87 7.99
C ARG A 435 1.16 17.91 7.56
N TYR A 436 0.86 18.65 6.50
CA TYR A 436 -0.49 18.82 5.98
C TYR A 436 -0.72 18.02 4.70
N PHE A 437 0.01 16.92 4.52
CA PHE A 437 -0.16 16.07 3.34
C PHE A 437 -1.60 15.55 3.26
N VAL A 438 -2.15 15.03 4.36
CA VAL A 438 -3.52 14.48 4.38
C VAL A 438 -4.60 15.57 4.17
N ASP A 439 -4.34 16.82 4.60
CA ASP A 439 -5.27 17.93 4.40
C ASP A 439 -5.06 18.62 3.04
N GLU A 440 -5.71 18.10 2.01
CA GLU A 440 -5.67 18.68 0.66
C GLU A 440 -6.16 20.13 0.60
N SER A 441 -6.98 20.56 1.56
CA SER A 441 -7.56 21.90 1.61
C SER A 441 -6.63 22.95 2.22
N HIS A 442 -5.57 22.52 2.92
CA HIS A 442 -4.62 23.41 3.60
C HIS A 442 -3.88 24.33 2.61
N PHE A 443 -3.51 23.80 1.44
CA PHE A 443 -2.81 24.57 0.41
C PHE A 443 -3.75 25.34 -0.54
N ALA A 444 -5.03 24.96 -0.62
CA ALA A 444 -6.01 25.61 -1.50
C ALA A 444 -6.30 27.09 -1.14
N LYS A 445 -5.97 27.52 0.09
CA LYS A 445 -6.20 28.91 0.57
C LYS A 445 -4.99 29.83 0.41
N LYS A 446 -3.79 29.30 0.17
CA LYS A 446 -2.56 30.11 0.05
C LYS A 446 -2.39 30.74 -1.33
N ASP A 447 -3.09 30.24 -2.35
CA ASP A 447 -3.04 30.76 -3.73
C ASP A 447 -4.01 31.93 -4.01
N MET A 448 -4.73 32.44 -3.00
CA MET A 448 -5.75 33.50 -3.16
C MET A 448 -5.41 34.85 -2.49
N VAL A 449 -4.14 35.23 -2.33
CA VAL A 449 -3.78 36.59 -1.88
C VAL A 449 -3.42 37.46 -3.11
N PRO A 450 -4.16 38.56 -3.39
CA PRO A 450 -3.78 39.50 -4.44
C PRO A 450 -2.60 40.37 -3.97
N GLN A 451 -1.46 40.28 -4.66
CA GLN A 451 -0.35 41.22 -4.48
C GLN A 451 -0.74 42.59 -5.08
N ALA A 452 -1.01 43.56 -4.21
CA ALA A 452 -1.06 44.97 -4.57
C ALA A 452 0.22 45.67 -4.11
N GLY A 453 0.98 46.23 -5.07
CA GLY A 453 2.06 47.18 -4.76
C GLY A 453 3.28 47.09 -5.68
N GLN A 454 3.17 47.63 -6.89
CA GLN A 454 4.31 47.89 -7.79
C GLN A 454 5.25 48.95 -7.21
N SER A 455 6.58 48.77 -7.36
CA SER A 455 7.48 49.89 -7.63
C SER A 455 8.71 49.49 -8.46
N ALA A 456 8.73 50.11 -9.65
CA ALA A 456 9.76 50.39 -10.65
C ALA A 456 11.20 49.82 -10.55
N GLU A 457 11.54 49.15 -11.65
CA GLU A 457 12.84 48.81 -12.27
C GLU A 457 14.08 49.68 -11.95
N LYS A 458 15.23 48.99 -11.76
CA LYS A 458 16.39 49.14 -12.66
C LYS A 458 17.17 47.82 -12.78
N PRO A 459 17.71 47.51 -13.96
CA PRO A 459 18.05 46.14 -14.35
C PRO A 459 19.49 45.78 -13.97
N MET A 460 19.66 44.65 -13.29
CA MET A 460 20.95 43.95 -13.23
C MET A 460 20.72 42.54 -13.74
N GLN A 461 21.44 42.20 -14.81
CA GLN A 461 21.38 40.94 -15.53
C GLN A 461 21.63 39.74 -14.62
N VAL A 462 20.68 38.82 -14.57
CA VAL A 462 20.88 37.43 -14.16
C VAL A 462 20.12 36.56 -15.16
N LEU A 463 20.79 35.53 -15.68
CA LEU A 463 20.27 34.59 -16.68
C LEU A 463 18.99 33.90 -16.18
N PRO A 464 17.94 33.73 -17.02
CA PRO A 464 16.78 32.93 -16.65
C PRO A 464 17.01 31.45 -17.01
N THR A 465 17.21 30.60 -16.00
CA THR A 465 16.81 29.18 -16.07
C THR A 465 15.32 29.10 -15.80
N GLY A 466 14.54 29.37 -16.85
CA GLY A 466 13.11 29.11 -16.92
C GLY A 466 12.83 28.47 -18.26
N PHE A 467 12.80 27.14 -18.31
CA PHE A 467 12.37 26.39 -19.49
C PHE A 467 10.85 26.27 -19.43
N ILE A 468 10.14 27.33 -19.84
CA ILE A 468 8.78 27.17 -20.36
C ILE A 468 9.00 26.60 -21.76
N PRO A 469 8.56 25.37 -22.09
CA PRO A 469 8.59 24.93 -23.47
C PRO A 469 7.63 25.82 -24.26
N GLN A 470 8.18 26.83 -24.92
CA GLN A 470 7.47 27.52 -26.00
C GLN A 470 7.15 26.44 -27.04
N VAL A 471 5.87 26.13 -27.20
CA VAL A 471 5.39 25.37 -28.35
C VAL A 471 5.89 26.12 -29.59
N PRO A 472 6.69 25.49 -30.47
CA PRO A 472 7.13 26.15 -31.68
C PRO A 472 5.88 26.41 -32.53
N MET A 473 5.48 27.67 -32.65
CA MET A 473 4.51 28.10 -33.65
C MET A 473 5.19 27.94 -35.01
N TYR A 474 4.97 26.80 -35.68
CA TYR A 474 5.43 26.62 -37.06
C TYR A 474 4.63 27.56 -37.97
N GLN A 475 5.33 28.27 -38.84
CA GLN A 475 4.69 29.14 -39.83
C GLN A 475 3.75 28.32 -40.73
N PRO A 476 2.61 28.89 -41.16
CA PRO A 476 1.68 28.22 -42.07
C PRO A 476 2.41 27.78 -43.34
N GLY A 477 2.47 26.48 -43.59
CA GLY A 477 3.01 25.91 -44.82
C GLY A 477 4.40 25.23 -44.73
N ALA A 478 4.99 25.09 -43.54
CA ALA A 478 6.23 24.32 -43.37
C ALA A 478 5.97 23.01 -42.61
N ALA A 479 5.74 21.91 -43.33
CA ALA A 479 5.68 20.58 -42.73
C ALA A 479 7.08 20.18 -42.21
N PRO A 480 7.23 19.79 -40.93
CA PRO A 480 8.52 19.33 -40.40
C PRO A 480 8.89 17.97 -41.02
N PHE A 481 10.02 17.92 -41.72
CA PHE A 481 10.64 16.69 -42.21
C PHE A 481 11.34 15.98 -41.04
N ILE A 482 10.60 15.17 -40.29
CA ILE A 482 11.15 14.19 -39.34
C ILE A 482 10.40 12.89 -39.57
N GLY A 483 11.13 11.79 -39.78
CA GLY A 483 10.64 10.51 -40.31
C GLY A 483 9.73 9.67 -39.40
N ASN A 484 8.84 10.29 -38.62
CA ASN A 484 7.91 9.62 -37.72
C ASN A 484 6.48 10.07 -38.05
N MET A 485 5.51 9.16 -37.96
CA MET A 485 4.08 9.46 -38.14
C MET A 485 3.61 10.51 -37.11
N TYR A 486 2.90 11.55 -37.56
CA TYR A 486 2.26 12.55 -36.70
C TYR A 486 0.75 12.59 -36.96
N PHE A 487 -0.01 12.88 -35.91
CA PHE A 487 -1.44 13.17 -36.01
C PHE A 487 -1.65 14.67 -36.16
N THR A 488 -2.57 15.07 -37.01
CA THR A 488 -2.88 16.47 -37.25
C THR A 488 -4.38 16.71 -37.05
N LEU A 489 -4.68 17.77 -36.31
CA LEU A 489 -6.01 18.32 -36.14
C LEU A 489 -6.12 19.60 -36.95
N GLN A 490 -6.98 19.62 -37.96
CA GLN A 490 -7.28 20.80 -38.78
C GLN A 490 -8.69 21.32 -38.46
N CYS A 491 -8.78 22.60 -38.15
CA CYS A 491 -10.03 23.33 -38.01
C CYS A 491 -10.24 24.18 -39.27
N LEU A 492 -11.35 23.95 -39.97
CA LEU A 492 -11.68 24.65 -41.21
C LEU A 492 -12.87 25.60 -41.01
N ASP A 493 -12.86 26.71 -41.77
CA ASP A 493 -13.98 27.65 -41.86
C ASP A 493 -15.11 27.14 -42.77
N GLU A 494 -16.19 27.93 -42.88
CA GLU A 494 -17.34 27.66 -43.76
C GLU A 494 -16.95 27.52 -45.24
N ASN A 495 -15.84 28.13 -45.66
CA ASN A 495 -15.32 28.10 -47.03
C ASN A 495 -14.29 26.96 -47.24
N ARG A 496 -14.12 26.07 -46.25
CA ARG A 496 -13.16 24.96 -46.24
C ARG A 496 -11.68 25.41 -46.31
N HIS A 497 -11.35 26.60 -45.82
CA HIS A 497 -9.97 27.01 -45.59
C HIS A 497 -9.52 26.60 -44.19
N ILE A 498 -8.25 26.22 -44.06
CA ILE A 498 -7.64 25.86 -42.76
C ILE A 498 -7.41 27.15 -41.98
N VAL A 499 -8.08 27.28 -40.84
CA VAL A 499 -7.97 28.45 -39.94
C VAL A 499 -6.99 28.17 -38.82
N ASP A 500 -6.93 26.91 -38.38
CA ASP A 500 -6.02 26.46 -37.33
C ASP A 500 -5.60 25.01 -37.58
N GLU A 501 -4.35 24.69 -37.25
CA GLU A 501 -3.74 23.39 -37.44
C GLU A 501 -2.79 23.06 -36.29
N ALA A 502 -3.03 21.92 -35.63
CA ALA A 502 -2.20 21.42 -34.54
C ALA A 502 -1.61 20.06 -34.88
N TYR A 503 -0.32 19.88 -34.57
CA TYR A 503 0.43 18.66 -34.81
C TYR A 503 0.75 17.95 -33.49
N PHE A 504 0.50 16.66 -33.45
CA PHE A 504 0.69 15.82 -32.28
C PHE A 504 1.61 14.64 -32.62
N ALA A 505 2.58 14.39 -31.74
CA ALA A 505 3.34 13.14 -31.76
C ALA A 505 2.42 11.96 -31.40
N THR A 506 2.76 10.76 -31.86
CA THR A 506 2.01 9.52 -31.56
C THR A 506 1.83 9.26 -30.06
N ALA A 507 2.80 9.64 -29.23
CA ALA A 507 2.73 9.51 -27.78
C ALA A 507 1.62 10.39 -27.13
N ASN A 508 1.15 11.43 -27.82
CA ASN A 508 0.17 12.39 -27.32
C ASN A 508 -1.23 12.19 -27.92
N MET A 509 -1.54 10.99 -28.41
CA MET A 509 -2.84 10.65 -29.00
C MET A 509 -4.04 10.92 -28.07
N PRO A 510 -3.97 10.66 -26.74
CA PRO A 510 -5.08 10.97 -25.84
C PRO A 510 -5.41 12.48 -25.81
N GLN A 511 -4.38 13.33 -25.72
CA GLN A 511 -4.56 14.78 -25.74
C GLN A 511 -5.10 15.25 -27.10
N ALA A 512 -4.61 14.68 -28.20
CA ALA A 512 -5.06 15.04 -29.54
C ALA A 512 -6.54 14.71 -29.77
N MET A 513 -7.03 13.60 -29.20
CA MET A 513 -8.44 13.21 -29.24
C MET A 513 -9.31 14.08 -28.34
N GLU A 514 -8.79 14.52 -27.20
CA GLU A 514 -9.49 15.47 -26.32
C GLU A 514 -9.60 16.85 -26.97
N ASP A 515 -8.54 17.33 -27.61
CA ASP A 515 -8.54 18.57 -28.39
C ASP A 515 -9.50 18.47 -29.59
N TYR A 516 -9.61 17.31 -30.26
CA TYR A 516 -10.61 17.10 -31.32
C TYR A 516 -12.04 17.20 -30.80
N ARG A 517 -12.32 16.68 -29.59
CA ARG A 517 -13.67 16.73 -28.98
C ARG A 517 -14.01 18.13 -28.48
N SER A 518 -13.09 18.76 -27.76
CA SER A 518 -13.32 20.00 -27.01
C SER A 518 -13.22 21.28 -27.86
N ARG A 519 -12.44 21.29 -28.94
CA ARG A 519 -12.33 22.49 -29.79
C ARG A 519 -13.62 22.74 -30.56
N ASP A 520 -14.07 24.00 -30.54
CA ASP A 520 -15.23 24.44 -31.30
C ASP A 520 -14.78 24.96 -32.67
N ALA A 521 -15.23 24.33 -33.75
CA ALA A 521 -14.89 24.70 -35.12
C ALA A 521 -15.93 24.18 -36.10
N TYR A 522 -16.12 24.90 -37.21
CA TYR A 522 -17.16 24.59 -38.20
C TYR A 522 -16.97 23.20 -38.84
N ILE A 523 -15.74 22.86 -39.23
CA ILE A 523 -15.36 21.50 -39.64
C ILE A 523 -14.03 21.12 -38.97
N LYS A 524 -14.01 20.00 -38.24
CA LYS A 524 -12.82 19.41 -37.61
C LYS A 524 -12.41 18.17 -38.35
N ARG A 525 -11.15 18.12 -38.78
CA ARG A 525 -10.54 16.96 -39.43
C ARG A 525 -9.37 16.47 -38.60
N PHE A 526 -9.43 15.20 -38.20
CA PHE A 526 -8.34 14.52 -37.53
C PHE A 526 -7.79 13.45 -38.45
N GLY A 527 -6.48 13.45 -38.66
CA GLY A 527 -5.86 12.57 -39.64
C GLY A 527 -4.37 12.40 -39.41
N LEU A 528 -3.77 11.53 -40.21
CA LEU A 528 -2.34 11.26 -40.20
C LEU A 528 -1.67 12.02 -41.33
N VAL A 529 -0.49 12.57 -41.09
CA VAL A 529 0.35 13.09 -42.17
C VAL A 529 1.37 12.02 -42.54
N GLN A 530 1.22 11.44 -43.72
CA GLN A 530 2.14 10.45 -44.28
C GLN A 530 2.80 11.04 -45.53
N ASP A 531 4.14 11.08 -45.54
CA ASP A 531 4.94 11.62 -46.65
C ASP A 531 4.52 13.05 -47.09
N GLY A 532 4.18 13.89 -46.11
CA GLY A 532 3.74 15.27 -46.35
C GLY A 532 2.32 15.41 -46.89
N ARG A 533 1.54 14.32 -46.99
CA ARG A 533 0.13 14.34 -47.36
C ARG A 533 -0.76 14.02 -46.15
N PHE A 534 -1.75 14.86 -45.93
CA PHE A 534 -2.76 14.64 -44.89
C PHE A 534 -3.77 13.58 -45.35
N VAL A 535 -3.93 12.54 -44.55
CA VAL A 535 -4.90 11.44 -44.71
C VAL A 535 -5.93 11.57 -43.60
N PRO A 536 -7.15 12.05 -43.88
CA PRO A 536 -8.19 12.20 -42.86
C PRO A 536 -8.67 10.84 -42.36
N LEU A 537 -8.73 10.67 -41.04
CA LEU A 537 -9.28 9.49 -40.36
C LEU A 537 -10.69 9.77 -39.82
N LEU A 538 -10.91 10.98 -39.31
CA LEU A 538 -12.18 11.44 -38.77
C LEU A 538 -12.46 12.85 -39.28
N SER A 539 -13.70 13.12 -39.68
CA SER A 539 -14.13 14.45 -40.13
C SER A 539 -15.52 14.73 -39.58
N SER A 540 -15.71 15.87 -38.93
CA SER A 540 -17.00 16.29 -38.37
C SER A 540 -17.91 16.93 -39.44
N GLU A 541 -17.94 16.39 -40.66
CA GLU A 541 -18.77 16.95 -41.73
C GLU A 541 -20.26 16.67 -41.44
N GLY A 542 -20.91 17.63 -40.77
CA GLY A 542 -22.37 17.69 -40.62
C GLY A 542 -22.84 18.17 -39.26
N GLY A 543 -23.01 19.50 -39.12
CA GLY A 543 -24.09 20.18 -38.38
C GLY A 543 -24.28 19.89 -36.89
N THR A 544 -24.04 20.92 -36.07
CA THR A 544 -24.53 21.15 -34.70
C THR A 544 -25.88 20.49 -34.37
N TYR A 545 -25.97 19.81 -33.23
CA TYR A 545 -27.19 19.80 -32.40
C TYR A 545 -26.83 19.74 -30.91
N ASP A 546 -27.29 20.76 -30.19
CA ASP A 546 -27.58 20.73 -28.76
C ASP A 546 -28.43 19.49 -28.42
N GLU A 547 -28.07 18.75 -27.37
CA GLU A 547 -29.05 18.06 -26.53
C GLU A 547 -28.64 18.18 -25.05
N GLU A 548 -29.67 18.48 -24.25
CA GLU A 548 -29.71 18.91 -22.84
C GLU A 548 -29.12 17.94 -21.82
#